data_AF-A0A7Y7DIX7-F1
#
_entry.id   AF-A0A7Y7DIX7-F1
#
_cell.length_a   1.000
_cell.length_b   1.000
_cell.length_c   1.000
_cell.angle_alpha   90.00
_cell.angle_beta   90.00
_cell.angle_gamma   90.00
#
_symmetry.space_group_name_H-M   'P 1'
#
loop_
_entity.id
_entity.type
_entity.pdbx_description
1 polymer ?
#
loop_
_entity_poly.entity_id
_entity_poly.type
_entity_poly.pdbx_seq_one_letter_code
_entity_poly.pdbx_strand_id
1 'polypeptide(L)'
;MEANVVALYLDNAYKAITDKTNIKLDSLFNNKICGYSKKYNFGILYKYSNCGEAAPIIQEITFPKTKTSILKKWIKLMYKSNLPADAIIETEWHNENEYGPKGGEAGCYYKIKQTKNNSKIEIWCGC
;
A
#
# COMPACT_ATOMS: atom_id res chain seq x y z
N MET A 1 9.90 -14.51 -4.68
CA MET A 1 8.60 -13.80 -4.82
C MET A 1 8.67 -12.69 -3.80
N GLU A 2 8.87 -11.43 -4.21
CA GLU A 2 8.82 -10.34 -3.24
C GLU A 2 7.41 -10.31 -2.65
N ALA A 3 7.31 -10.66 -1.37
CA ALA A 3 6.05 -10.63 -0.67
C ALA A 3 5.62 -9.16 -0.57
N ASN A 4 4.53 -8.80 -1.24
CA ASN A 4 3.96 -7.48 -1.07
C ASN A 4 3.37 -7.40 0.34
N VAL A 5 4.13 -6.77 1.22
CA VAL A 5 3.86 -6.64 2.66
C VAL A 5 2.50 -6.00 2.95
N VAL A 6 2.09 -5.02 2.15
CA VAL A 6 0.77 -4.37 2.27
C VAL A 6 -0.34 -5.34 1.90
N ALA A 7 -0.18 -6.08 0.80
CA ALA A 7 -1.16 -7.08 0.37
C ALA A 7 -1.31 -8.18 1.43
N LEU A 8 -0.21 -8.65 2.01
CA LEU A 8 -0.22 -9.66 3.08
C LEU A 8 -0.96 -9.15 4.32
N TYR A 9 -0.71 -7.90 4.73
CA TYR A 9 -1.45 -7.30 5.84
C TYR A 9 -2.94 -7.24 5.56
N LEU A 10 -3.33 -6.81 4.36
CA LEU A 10 -4.75 -6.74 3.98
C LEU A 10 -5.39 -8.13 3.98
N ASP A 11 -4.69 -9.15 3.49
CA ASP A 11 -5.16 -10.54 3.49
C ASP A 11 -5.34 -11.11 4.91
N ASN A 12 -4.50 -10.69 5.87
CA ASN A 12 -4.61 -11.10 7.27
C ASN A 12 -5.67 -10.30 8.05
N ALA A 13 -5.85 -9.02 7.73
CA ALA A 13 -6.73 -8.12 8.47
C ALA A 13 -8.18 -8.08 7.92
N TYR A 14 -8.38 -8.41 6.64
CA TYR A 14 -9.67 -8.25 5.96
C TYR A 14 -10.01 -9.48 5.13
N LYS A 15 -11.30 -9.86 5.14
CA LYS A 15 -11.79 -10.95 4.31
C LYS A 15 -11.82 -10.51 2.84
N ALA A 16 -11.09 -11.21 1.98
CA ALA A 16 -11.13 -11.00 0.53
C ALA A 16 -12.54 -11.31 -0.01
N ILE A 17 -13.07 -10.41 -0.85
CA ILE A 17 -14.32 -10.60 -1.61
C ILE A 17 -14.01 -11.19 -2.98
N THR A 18 -12.86 -10.80 -3.56
CA THR A 18 -12.43 -11.27 -4.86
C THR A 18 -11.02 -11.84 -4.78
N ASP A 19 -10.71 -12.73 -5.72
CA ASP A 19 -9.33 -12.98 -6.10
C ASP A 19 -8.71 -11.73 -6.79
N LYS A 20 -7.50 -11.89 -7.31
CA LYS A 20 -6.85 -10.85 -8.12
C LYS A 20 -7.67 -10.61 -9.41
N THR A 21 -8.00 -9.35 -9.66
CA THR A 21 -8.75 -8.88 -10.84
C THR A 21 -7.94 -7.80 -11.55
N ASN A 22 -8.34 -7.40 -12.76
CA ASN A 22 -7.60 -6.40 -13.58
C ASN A 22 -6.10 -6.71 -13.67
N ILE A 23 -5.78 -7.99 -13.90
CA ILE A 23 -4.41 -8.47 -13.93
C ILE A 23 -3.69 -7.83 -15.11
N LYS A 24 -2.53 -7.25 -14.84
CA LYS A 24 -1.58 -6.75 -15.83
C LYS A 24 -0.37 -7.67 -15.83
N LEU A 25 0.08 -8.03 -17.02
CA LEU A 25 1.25 -8.86 -17.25
C LEU A 25 2.34 -8.01 -17.87
N ASP A 26 3.58 -8.25 -17.44
CA ASP A 26 4.74 -7.58 -17.99
C ASP A 26 5.34 -8.41 -19.12
N SER A 27 5.18 -7.93 -20.36
CA SER A 27 5.71 -8.61 -21.54
C SER A 27 7.24 -8.68 -21.56
N LEU A 28 7.93 -7.76 -20.87
CA LEU A 28 9.40 -7.75 -20.78
C LEU A 28 9.93 -8.79 -19.78
N PHE A 29 9.07 -9.27 -18.87
CA PHE A 29 9.44 -10.21 -17.82
C PHE A 29 8.63 -11.51 -17.90
N ASN A 30 8.62 -12.14 -19.08
CA ASN A 30 7.94 -13.42 -19.32
C ASN A 30 6.46 -13.43 -18.90
N ASN A 31 5.74 -12.33 -19.13
CA ASN A 31 4.34 -12.16 -18.76
C ASN A 31 4.06 -12.41 -17.27
N LYS A 32 5.01 -12.09 -16.39
CA LYS A 32 4.78 -12.11 -14.95
C LYS A 32 3.71 -11.08 -14.58
N ILE A 33 2.89 -11.41 -13.58
CA ILE A 33 1.91 -10.45 -13.03
C ILE A 33 2.66 -9.27 -12.45
N CYS A 34 2.44 -8.10 -13.02
CA CYS A 34 3.03 -6.83 -12.60
C CYS A 34 1.99 -5.84 -12.08
N GLY A 35 0.70 -6.16 -12.18
CA GLY A 35 -0.34 -5.33 -11.60
C GLY A 35 -1.64 -6.09 -11.40
N TYR A 36 -2.41 -5.70 -10.39
CA TYR A 36 -3.73 -6.27 -10.14
C TYR A 36 -4.54 -5.37 -9.19
N SER A 37 -5.83 -5.70 -9.07
CA SER A 37 -6.75 -5.17 -8.07
C SER A 37 -7.31 -6.30 -7.21
N LYS A 38 -7.58 -6.03 -5.94
CA LYS A 38 -8.25 -6.98 -5.04
C LYS A 38 -9.23 -6.24 -4.13
N LYS A 39 -10.44 -6.78 -3.99
CA LYS A 39 -11.47 -6.21 -3.12
C LYS A 39 -11.55 -6.99 -1.82
N TYR A 40 -11.73 -6.26 -0.72
CA TYR A 40 -11.96 -6.80 0.61
C TYR A 40 -13.29 -6.32 1.15
N ASN A 41 -13.73 -6.93 2.25
CA ASN A 41 -14.90 -6.47 3.01
C ASN A 41 -14.79 -5.00 3.43
N PHE A 42 -15.92 -4.43 3.83
CA PHE A 42 -16.04 -3.00 4.18
C PHE A 42 -15.70 -2.03 3.04
N GLY A 43 -15.81 -2.47 1.78
CA GLY A 43 -15.63 -1.60 0.61
C GLY A 43 -14.18 -1.20 0.35
N ILE A 44 -13.20 -1.97 0.84
CA ILE A 44 -11.78 -1.69 0.64
C ILE A 44 -11.33 -2.23 -0.72
N LEU A 45 -10.69 -1.38 -1.52
CA LEU A 45 -10.10 -1.75 -2.81
C LEU A 45 -8.59 -1.53 -2.75
N TYR A 46 -7.83 -2.58 -3.02
CA TYR A 46 -6.39 -2.52 -3.18
C TYR A 46 -6.00 -2.60 -4.66
N LYS A 47 -5.00 -1.81 -5.05
CA LYS A 47 -4.36 -1.88 -6.36
C LYS A 47 -2.85 -1.92 -6.19
N TYR A 48 -2.22 -2.71 -7.04
CA TYR A 48 -0.78 -2.88 -7.12
C TYR A 48 -0.31 -2.74 -8.56
N SER A 49 0.83 -2.10 -8.77
CA SER A 49 1.49 -1.98 -10.07
C SER A 49 3.01 -1.83 -9.92
N ASN A 50 3.78 -2.61 -10.69
CA ASN A 50 5.23 -2.52 -10.87
C ASN A 50 5.67 -2.92 -12.30
N CYS A 51 4.81 -2.71 -13.31
CA CYS A 51 5.10 -3.10 -14.69
C CYS A 51 6.24 -2.26 -15.30
N GLY A 52 7.32 -2.92 -15.72
CA GLY A 52 8.55 -2.34 -16.28
C GLY A 52 9.80 -2.68 -15.46
N GLU A 53 10.96 -2.70 -16.10
CA GLU A 53 12.24 -3.14 -15.52
C GLU A 53 12.72 -2.31 -14.33
N ALA A 54 12.47 -1.00 -14.36
CA ALA A 54 12.78 -0.06 -13.29
C ALA A 54 11.53 0.67 -12.79
N ALA A 55 10.36 0.08 -12.96
CA ALA A 55 9.12 0.71 -12.54
C ALA A 55 9.01 0.69 -11.00
N PRO A 56 8.74 1.84 -10.35
CA PRO A 56 8.58 1.86 -8.91
C PRO A 56 7.34 1.04 -8.51
N ILE A 57 7.39 0.44 -7.32
CA ILE A 57 6.21 -0.20 -6.74
C ILE A 57 5.22 0.90 -6.36
N ILE A 58 4.07 0.91 -7.04
CA ILE A 58 2.96 1.81 -6.75
C ILE A 58 1.82 0.98 -6.19
N GLN A 59 1.34 1.37 -5.01
CA GLN A 59 0.19 0.73 -4.38
C GLN A 59 -0.83 1.79 -3.96
N GLU A 60 -2.10 1.47 -4.14
CA GLU A 60 -3.22 2.33 -3.74
C GLU A 60 -4.22 1.50 -2.94
N ILE A 61 -4.59 1.97 -1.76
CA ILE A 61 -5.70 1.43 -0.99
C ILE A 61 -6.80 2.48 -0.95
N THR A 62 -7.98 2.13 -1.43
CA THR A 62 -9.18 2.96 -1.35
C THR A 62 -10.10 2.41 -0.27
N PHE A 63 -10.45 3.26 0.68
CA PHE A 63 -11.45 3.03 1.72
C PHE A 63 -12.72 3.83 1.39
N PRO A 64 -13.89 3.42 1.91
CA PRO A 64 -15.01 4.33 2.07
C PRO A 64 -14.58 5.60 2.81
N LYS A 65 -15.36 6.68 2.68
CA LYS A 65 -15.04 7.94 3.34
C LYS A 65 -14.70 7.76 4.82
N THR A 66 -13.43 7.99 5.16
CA THR A 66 -12.87 7.71 6.49
C THR A 66 -12.13 8.95 7.01
N LYS A 67 -12.28 9.24 8.30
CA LYS A 67 -11.57 10.36 8.95
C LYS A 67 -10.06 10.16 8.83
N THR A 68 -9.33 11.22 8.49
CA THR A 68 -7.86 11.18 8.35
C THR A 68 -7.19 10.62 9.61
N SER A 69 -7.65 10.97 10.82
CA SER A 69 -7.10 10.44 12.07
C SER A 69 -7.19 8.91 12.21
N ILE A 70 -8.24 8.29 11.65
CA ILE A 70 -8.39 6.82 11.63
C ILE A 70 -7.38 6.22 10.64
N LEU A 71 -7.24 6.83 9.45
CA LEU A 71 -6.26 6.40 8.45
C LEU A 71 -4.83 6.51 8.96
N LYS A 72 -4.50 7.57 9.71
CA LYS A 72 -3.19 7.71 10.36
C LYS A 72 -2.88 6.56 11.32
N LYS A 73 -3.87 6.16 12.13
CA LYS A 73 -3.73 5.02 13.05
C LYS A 73 -3.57 3.70 12.27
N TRP A 74 -4.35 3.54 11.21
CA TRP A 74 -4.27 2.37 10.34
C TRP A 74 -2.88 2.23 9.70
N ILE A 75 -2.31 3.30 9.14
CA ILE A 75 -0.95 3.30 8.57
C ILE A 75 0.08 2.85 9.60
N LYS A 76 0.03 3.41 10.82
CA LYS A 76 0.95 3.03 11.90
C LYS A 76 0.82 1.56 12.29
N LEU A 77 -0.40 1.02 12.33
CA LEU A 77 -0.63 -0.39 12.65
C LEU A 77 -0.09 -1.31 11.55
N MET A 78 -0.39 -1.00 10.29
CA MET A 78 0.09 -1.75 9.13
C MET A 78 1.62 -1.74 9.06
N TYR A 79 2.26 -0.59 9.26
CA TYR A 79 3.72 -0.49 9.28
C TYR A 79 4.35 -1.35 10.38
N LYS A 80 3.78 -1.33 11.59
CA LYS A 80 4.29 -2.09 12.74
C LYS A 80 4.07 -3.60 12.65
N SER A 81 3.01 -4.06 11.99
CA SER A 81 2.68 -5.50 11.93
C SER A 81 3.57 -6.28 10.96
N ASN A 82 4.37 -5.58 10.19
CA ASN A 82 4.90 -6.07 8.92
C ASN A 82 6.42 -6.06 8.82
N LEU A 83 7.10 -5.40 9.77
CA LEU A 83 8.55 -5.36 9.83
C LEU A 83 9.02 -6.20 11.02
N PRO A 84 10.04 -7.06 10.84
CA PRO A 84 10.73 -7.64 11.99
C PRO A 84 11.34 -6.50 12.82
N ALA A 85 11.43 -6.69 14.14
CA ALA A 85 11.71 -5.60 15.08
C ALA A 85 13.04 -4.87 14.81
N ASP A 86 14.00 -5.57 14.20
CA ASP A 86 15.31 -5.12 13.76
C ASP A 86 15.31 -4.33 12.45
N ALA A 87 14.23 -4.40 11.66
CA ALA A 87 14.04 -3.65 10.41
C ALA A 87 13.13 -2.42 10.57
N ILE A 88 12.71 -2.09 11.80
CA ILE A 88 11.90 -0.90 12.06
C ILE A 88 12.78 0.34 11.98
N ILE A 89 12.76 1.01 10.82
CA ILE A 89 13.31 2.35 10.68
C ILE A 89 12.41 3.38 11.39
N GLU A 90 13.04 4.44 11.92
CA GLU A 90 12.30 5.58 12.50
C GLU A 90 11.42 6.23 11.43
N THR A 91 10.17 6.48 11.77
CA THR A 91 9.19 7.07 10.83
C THR A 91 8.44 8.23 11.49
N GLU A 92 8.08 9.22 10.67
CA GLU A 92 7.39 10.42 11.13
C GLU A 92 6.32 10.89 10.13
N TRP A 93 5.47 11.81 10.60
CA TRP A 93 4.58 12.54 9.71
C TRP A 93 5.32 13.77 9.21
N HIS A 94 5.75 13.77 7.94
CA HIS A 94 6.40 14.93 7.33
C HIS A 94 5.42 16.09 7.14
N ASN A 95 4.12 15.80 7.03
CA ASN A 95 3.05 16.78 7.02
C ASN A 95 1.72 16.16 7.48
N GLU A 96 0.61 16.88 7.31
CA GLU A 96 -0.71 16.41 7.74
C GLU A 96 -1.15 15.09 7.09
N ASN A 97 -0.64 14.76 5.90
CA ASN A 97 -1.14 13.64 5.10
C ASN A 97 -0.06 12.67 4.64
N GLU A 98 1.21 12.93 4.93
CA GLU A 98 2.35 12.13 4.48
C GLU A 98 3.15 11.55 5.64
N TYR A 99 3.40 10.24 5.60
CA TYR A 99 4.12 9.47 6.62
C TYR A 99 5.23 8.66 5.95
N GLY A 100 6.43 8.64 6.54
CA GLY A 100 7.57 7.96 5.95
C GLY A 100 8.81 7.94 6.85
N PRO A 101 9.94 7.40 6.36
CA PRO A 101 11.24 7.40 7.03
C PRO A 101 11.65 8.81 7.48
N LYS A 102 12.03 8.94 8.74
CA LYS A 102 12.57 10.19 9.28
C LYS A 102 13.80 10.60 8.48
N GLY A 103 13.92 11.88 8.14
CA GLY A 103 15.05 12.39 7.35
C GLY A 103 14.98 12.12 5.84
N GLY A 104 13.90 11.50 5.33
CA GLY A 104 13.73 11.30 3.89
C GLY A 104 14.54 10.15 3.32
N GLU A 105 14.92 9.18 4.16
CA GLU A 105 15.73 8.03 3.77
C GLU A 105 14.96 6.99 2.93
N ALA A 106 15.69 5.97 2.46
CA ALA A 106 15.12 4.82 1.77
C ALA A 106 14.04 4.13 2.62
N GLY A 107 12.94 3.74 1.98
CA GLY A 107 11.82 3.09 2.67
C GLY A 107 10.48 3.31 2.00
N CYS A 108 9.42 3.00 2.74
CA CYS A 108 8.05 3.15 2.27
C CYS A 108 7.41 4.43 2.80
N TYR A 109 6.80 5.17 1.90
CA TYR A 109 6.06 6.38 2.19
C TYR A 109 4.57 6.18 1.93
N TYR A 110 3.75 6.91 2.67
CA TYR A 110 2.30 6.81 2.68
C TYR A 110 1.68 8.19 2.54
N LYS A 111 0.77 8.37 1.59
CA LYS A 111 0.02 9.63 1.40
C LYS A 111 -1.47 9.42 1.47
N ILE A 112 -2.10 10.14 2.39
CA ILE A 112 -3.55 10.18 2.51
C ILE A 112 -4.10 11.21 1.51
N LYS A 113 -5.00 10.75 0.63
CA LYS A 113 -5.79 11.62 -0.24
C LYS A 113 -7.27 11.48 0.08
N GLN A 114 -7.92 12.60 0.36
CA GLN A 114 -9.35 12.65 0.65
C GLN A 114 -10.11 13.06 -0.61
N THR A 115 -11.19 12.33 -0.93
CA THR A 115 -12.15 12.73 -1.96
C THR A 115 -13.52 12.95 -1.32
N LYS A 116 -14.53 13.36 -2.09
CA LYS A 116 -15.90 13.52 -1.59
C LYS A 116 -16.45 12.20 -1.00
N ASN A 117 -16.23 11.09 -1.70
CA ASN A 117 -16.88 9.81 -1.38
C ASN A 117 -15.95 8.77 -0.75
N ASN A 118 -14.64 8.90 -0.99
CA ASN A 118 -13.66 7.89 -0.59
C ASN A 118 -12.44 8.53 0.07
N SER A 119 -11.65 7.70 0.73
CA SER A 119 -10.32 8.04 1.22
C SER A 119 -9.29 7.09 0.63
N LYS A 120 -8.15 7.61 0.20
CA LYS A 120 -7.11 6.83 -0.45
C LYS A 120 -5.81 6.91 0.32
N ILE A 121 -5.06 5.83 0.33
CA ILE A 121 -3.67 5.77 0.79
C ILE A 121 -2.85 5.34 -0.42
N GLU A 122 -2.01 6.24 -0.91
CA GLU A 122 -0.97 5.91 -1.89
C GLU A 122 0.30 5.50 -1.16
N ILE A 123 0.94 4.45 -1.65
CA ILE A 123 2.13 3.85 -1.05
C ILE A 123 3.16 3.70 -2.14
N TRP A 124 4.34 4.26 -1.90
CA TRP A 124 5.52 4.09 -2.74
C TRP A 124 6.69 3.68 -1.85
N CYS A 125 7.42 2.66 -2.28
CA CYS A 125 8.60 2.17 -1.58
C CYS A 125 9.78 2.24 -2.55
N GLY A 126 10.90 2.81 -2.11
CA GLY A 126 12.10 2.96 -2.92
C GLY A 126 13.37 2.93 -2.07
N CYS A 127 14.48 2.61 -2.72
CA CYS A 127 15.84 2.73 -2.20
C CYS A 127 16.49 4.00 -2.73
#